data_AF-A0A924PMW1-F1
#
_entry.id   AF-A0A924PMW1-F1
#
_cell.length_a   1.000
_cell.length_b   1.000
_cell.length_c   1.000
_cell.angle_alpha   90.00
_cell.angle_beta   90.00
_cell.angle_gamma   90.00
#
_symmetry.space_group_name_H-M   'P 1'
#
loop_
_entity.id
_entity.type
_entity.pdbx_description
1 polymer ?
#
loop_
_entity_poly.entity_id
_entity_poly.type
_entity_poly.pdbx_seq_one_letter_code
_entity_poly.pdbx_strand_id
1 'polypeptide(L)' 'MDAIINLIVYLVVFGLIWWLVGMLPLPSPVAQIVRVLFIILLIYIILAAFGILPGGYLPSLKHL' A
#
# COMPACT_ATOMS: atom_id res chain seq x y z
N MET A 1 8.98 -0.96 -19.39
CA MET A 1 7.58 -1.43 -19.35
C MET A 1 7.23 -1.99 -17.96
N ASP A 2 8.23 -2.47 -17.23
CA ASP A 2 8.09 -3.13 -15.92
C ASP A 2 7.66 -2.17 -14.79
N ALA A 3 8.08 -0.90 -14.82
CA ALA A 3 7.74 0.07 -13.78
C ALA A 3 6.25 0.46 -13.78
N ILE A 4 5.65 0.63 -14.95
CA ILE A 4 4.21 0.95 -15.08
C ILE A 4 3.38 -0.26 -14.65
N ILE A 5 3.78 -1.48 -15.04
CA ILE A 5 3.13 -2.72 -14.62
C ILE A 5 3.22 -2.88 -13.09
N ASN A 6 4.40 -2.67 -12.49
CA ASN A 6 4.55 -2.72 -11.04
C ASN A 6 3.67 -1.69 -10.33
N LEU A 7 3.60 -0.46 -10.82
CA LEU A 7 2.72 0.58 -10.24
C LEU A 7 1.26 0.15 -10.27
N ILE A 8 0.79 -0.38 -11.40
CA ILE A 8 -0.58 -0.88 -11.56
C ILE A 8 -0.82 -2.06 -10.62
N VAL A 9 0.09 -3.03 -10.57
CA VAL A 9 -0.01 -4.20 -9.67
C VAL A 9 -0.10 -3.76 -8.21
N TYR A 10 0.73 -2.81 -7.76
CA TYR A 10 0.65 -2.27 -6.41
C TYR A 10 -0.69 -1.61 -6.12
N LEU A 11 -1.20 -0.78 -7.03
CA LEU A 11 -2.49 -0.11 -6.87
C LEU A 11 -3.65 -1.11 -6.81
N VAL A 12 -3.63 -2.13 -7.68
CA VAL A 12 -4.65 -3.19 -7.73
C VAL A 12 -4.61 -4.04 -6.47
N VAL A 13 -3.44 -4.55 -6.06
CA VAL A 13 -3.28 -5.35 -4.84
C VAL A 13 -3.72 -4.55 -3.62
N PHE A 14 -3.30 -3.29 -3.52
CA PHE A 14 -3.66 -2.44 -2.40
C PHE A 14 -5.17 -2.13 -2.37
N GLY A 15 -5.79 -1.84 -3.52
CA GLY A 15 -7.23 -1.66 -3.64
C GLY A 15 -8.03 -2.91 -3.28
N LEU A 16 -7.54 -4.10 -3.67
CA LEU A 16 -8.15 -5.38 -3.30
C LEU A 16 -8.08 -5.63 -1.79
N ILE A 17 -6.95 -5.37 -1.14
CA ILE A 17 -6.81 -5.51 0.32
C ILE A 17 -7.76 -4.53 1.02
N TRP A 18 -7.84 -3.28 0.58
CA TRP A 18 -8.79 -2.30 1.14
C TRP A 18 -10.24 -2.79 1.05
N TRP A 19 -10.61 -3.30 -0.12
CA TRP A 19 -11.95 -3.80 -0.37
C TRP A 19 -12.29 -5.00 0.51
N LEU A 20 -11.39 -5.97 0.64
CA LEU A 20 -11.56 -7.14 1.51
C LEU A 20 -11.66 -6.75 2.99
N VAL A 21 -10.82 -5.82 3.46
CA VAL A 21 -10.86 -5.32 4.84
C VAL A 21 -12.17 -4.59 5.12
N GLY A 22 -12.72 -3.86 4.14
CA GLY A 22 -14.00 -3.17 4.26
C GLY A 22 -15.21 -4.10 4.35
N MET A 23 -15.10 -5.33 3.85
CA MET A 23 -16.16 -6.35 3.90
C MET A 23 -16.17 -7.15 5.20
N LEU A 24 -15.07 -7.15 5.95
CA LEU A 24 -15.06 -7.78 7.26
C LEU A 24 -15.95 -6.99 8.23
N PRO A 25 -16.99 -7.60 8.81
CA PRO A 25 -17.80 -6.97 9.85
C PRO A 25 -16.98 -6.91 11.14
N LEU A 26 -16.05 -5.95 11.19
CA LEU A 26 -15.27 -5.67 12.38
C LEU A 26 -16.13 -4.83 13.34
N PRO A 27 -16.26 -5.22 14.62
CA PRO A 27 -16.95 -4.40 15.60
C PRO A 27 -16.18 -3.07 15.80
N SER A 28 -16.92 -1.99 16.06
CA SER A 28 -16.31 -0.76 16.59
C SER A 28 -15.69 -1.05 17.96
N PRO A 29 -14.46 -0.58 18.27
CA PRO A 29 -13.64 0.42 17.58
C PRO A 29 -12.58 -0.16 16.61
N VAL A 30 -12.51 -1.48 16.47
CA VAL A 30 -11.45 -2.15 15.70
C VAL A 30 -11.52 -1.79 14.22
N ALA A 31 -12.73 -1.74 13.65
CA ALA A 31 -12.94 -1.27 12.27
C ALA A 31 -12.38 0.14 12.03
N GLN A 32 -12.47 1.01 13.04
CA GLN A 32 -12.01 2.39 12.97
C GLN A 32 -10.49 2.45 13.02
N ILE A 33 -9.86 1.68 13.91
CA ILE A 33 -8.39 1.57 14.00
C ILE A 33 -7.81 1.03 12.70
N VAL A 34 -8.38 -0.05 12.16
CA VAL A 34 -7.91 -0.66 10.90
C VAL A 34 -8.04 0.31 9.73
N ARG A 35 -9.15 1.06 9.62
CA ARG A 35 -9.30 2.12 8.60
C ARG A 35 -8.24 3.19 8.75
N VAL A 36 -7.98 3.67 9.96
CA VAL A 36 -6.97 4.70 10.21
C VAL A 36 -5.57 4.21 9.85
N LEU A 37 -5.18 3.01 10.28
CA LEU A 37 -3.89 2.40 9.94
C LEU A 37 -3.71 2.25 8.43
N PHE A 38 -4.77 1.84 7.74
CA PHE A 38 -4.70 1.62 6.31
C PHE A 38 -4.62 2.94 5.52
N ILE A 39 -5.31 4.00 5.97
CA ILE A 39 -5.15 5.35 5.41
C ILE A 39 -3.70 5.85 5.59
N ILE A 40 -3.09 5.62 6.76
CA ILE A 40 -1.68 5.98 7.02
C ILE A 40 -0.74 5.24 6.05
N LEU A 41 -0.98 3.94 5.84
CA LEU A 41 -0.23 3.10 4.91
C LEU A 41 -0.38 3.58 3.45
N LEU A 42 -1.59 3.97 3.06
CA LEU A 42 -1.91 4.52 1.73
C LEU A 42 -1.14 5.82 1.49
N ILE A 43 -1.15 6.73 2.47
CA ILE A 43 -0.38 7.97 2.42
C ILE A 43 1.13 7.68 2.33
N TYR A 44 1.64 6.73 3.12
CA TYR A 44 3.05 6.34 3.07
C TYR A 44 3.48 5.84 1.68
N ILE A 45 2.68 4.98 1.06
CA ILE A 45 2.95 4.43 -0.28
C ILE A 45 2.93 5.55 -1.33
N ILE A 46 1.96 6.46 -1.27
CA ILE A 46 1.91 7.62 -2.19
C ILE A 46 3.16 8.49 -2.00
N LEU A 47 3.48 8.88 -0.77
CA LEU A 47 4.65 9.70 -0.49
C LEU A 47 5.98 9.03 -0.89
N ALA A 48 6.09 7.70 -0.72
CA ALA A 48 7.22 6.92 -1.20
C ALA A 48 7.28 6.85 -2.74
N ALA A 49 6.13 6.68 -3.41
CA ALA A 49 6.05 6.65 -4.87
C ALA A 49 6.42 8.00 -5.52
N PHE A 50 6.09 9.12 -4.86
CA PHE A 50 6.51 10.46 -5.25
C PHE A 50 7.94 10.81 -4.80
N GLY A 51 8.64 9.90 -4.12
CA GLY A 51 10.03 10.09 -3.67
C GLY A 51 10.20 11.10 -2.53
N ILE A 52 9.10 11.51 -1.88
CA ILE A 52 9.09 12.44 -0.73
C ILE A 52 9.61 11.73 0.52
N LEU A 53 9.32 10.44 0.66
CA LEU A 53 9.90 9.59 1.70
C LEU A 53 11.02 8.74 1.07
N PRO A 54 12.17 8.60 1.73
CA PRO A 54 13.23 7.71 1.27
C PRO A 54 12.72 6.27 1.30
N GLY A 55 12.27 5.76 0.15
CA GLY A 55 11.88 4.38 -0.08
C GLY A 55 13.11 3.46 -0.14
N GLY A 56 13.90 3.43 0.93
CA GLY A 56 14.99 2.47 1.06
C GLY A 56 14.45 1.21 1.72
N TYR A 57 14.18 0.15 0.94
CA TYR A 57 14.32 -1.28 1.29
C TYR A 57 13.74 -2.21 0.21
N LEU A 58 13.88 -1.88 -1.08
CA LEU A 58 13.90 -2.91 -2.11
C LEU A 58 15.35 -3.05 -2.58
N PRO A 59 16.06 -4.12 -2.18
CA PRO A 59 17.41 -4.35 -2.68
C PRO A 59 17.32 -4.47 -4.20
N SER A 60 17.92 -3.51 -4.89
CA SER A 60 18.12 -3.58 -6.33
C SER A 60 19.02 -4.79 -6.61
N LEU A 61 18.44 -5.89 -7.07
CA LEU A 61 19.17 -7.04 -7.61
C LEU A 61 19.79 -6.62 -8.95
N LYS A 62 20.80 -5.74 -8.89
CA LYS A 62 21.59 -5.28 -10.04
C LYS A 62 22.96 -5.96 -10.09
N HIS A 63 23.01 -7.24 -9.70
CA HIS A 63 24.18 -8.09 -9.90
C HIS A 63 23.73 -9.55 -10.01
N LEU A 64 23.24 -9.93 -11.19
CA LEU A 64 23.30 -11.28 -11.76
C LEU A 64 23.33 -11.13 -13.29
#